data_AF-A0A5D0RPB8-F1
#
_entry.id   AF-A0A5D0RPB8-F1
#
_cell.length_a   1.000
_cell.length_b   1.000
_cell.length_c   1.000
_cell.angle_alpha   90.00
_cell.angle_beta   90.00
_cell.angle_gamma   90.00
#
_symmetry.space_group_name_H-M   'P 1'
#
loop_
_entity.id
_entity.type
_entity.pdbx_description
1 polymer ?
#
loop_
_entity_poly.entity_id
_entity_poly.type
_entity_poly.pdbx_seq_one_letter_code
_entity_poly.pdbx_strand_id
1 'polypeptide(L)' 'MEEARKPRRSRIAIAFGSFNCFEEKIRAEVEAGSLDRIDMLGETGDGGVLRCLRQWEEDGLI' A
#
# COMPACT_ATOMS: atom_id res chain seq x y z
N MET A 1 19.80 4.75 -26.58
CA MET A 1 20.14 4.49 -25.17
C MET A 1 18.84 4.53 -24.40
N GLU A 2 18.35 3.37 -24.00
CA GLU A 2 17.17 3.25 -23.16
C GLU A 2 17.60 3.65 -21.75
N GLU A 3 17.41 4.92 -21.38
CA GLU A 3 17.52 5.31 -19.98
C GLU A 3 16.41 4.55 -19.25
N ALA A 4 16.79 3.42 -18.64
CA ALA A 4 15.94 2.71 -17.70
C ALA A 4 15.41 3.75 -16.71
N ARG A 5 14.10 4.06 -16.79
CA ARG A 5 13.45 4.96 -15.84
C ARG A 5 13.76 4.41 -14.46
N LYS A 6 14.65 5.09 -13.71
CA LYS A 6 14.89 4.74 -12.32
C LYS A 6 13.53 4.65 -11.63
N PRO A 7 13.22 3.55 -10.93
CA PRO A 7 11.96 3.44 -10.21
C PRO A 7 11.84 4.64 -9.28
N ARG A 8 10.84 5.49 -9.53
CA ARG A 8 10.52 6.58 -8.61
C ARG A 8 9.75 5.92 -7.46
N ARG A 9 10.17 6.18 -6.22
CA ARG A 9 9.41 5.75 -5.05
C ARG A 9 8.03 6.40 -5.12
N SER A 10 6.98 5.63 -4.82
CA SER A 10 5.64 6.17 -4.74
C SER A 10 5.52 7.23 -3.66
N ARG A 11 4.44 8.03 -3.74
CA ARG A 11 4.13 8.99 -2.68
C ARG A 11 3.93 8.31 -1.33
N ILE A 12 3.39 7.10 -1.32
CA ILE A 12 3.18 6.29 -0.12
C ILE A 12 4.54 5.90 0.47
N ALA A 13 5.42 5.28 -0.34
CA ALA A 13 6.74 4.88 0.11
C ALA A 13 7.60 6.09 0.56
N ILE A 14 7.40 7.27 -0.03
CA ILE A 14 8.05 8.50 0.42
C ILE A 14 7.53 8.93 1.80
N ALA A 15 6.21 8.94 2.02
CA ALA A 15 5.62 9.40 3.27
C ALA A 15 5.85 8.44 4.46
N PHE A 16 5.89 7.13 4.19
CA PHE A 16 5.99 6.08 5.21
C PHE A 16 7.37 5.40 5.24
N GLY A 17 8.31 5.82 4.39
CA GLY A 17 9.64 5.22 4.26
C GLY A 17 9.67 3.96 3.37
N SER A 18 8.57 3.18 3.37
CA SER A 18 8.33 2.07 2.45
C SER A 18 6.83 1.76 2.36
N PHE A 19 6.41 1.02 1.32
CA PHE A 19 5.03 0.52 1.24
C PHE A 19 4.72 -0.47 2.38
N ASN A 20 5.70 -1.27 2.84
CA ASN A 20 5.49 -2.20 3.95
C ASN A 20 5.20 -1.48 5.27
N CYS A 21 5.90 -0.36 5.55
CA CYS A 21 5.59 0.46 6.73
C CYS A 21 4.20 1.10 6.64
N PHE A 22 3.75 1.47 5.44
CA PHE A 22 2.38 1.90 5.21
C PHE A 22 1.38 0.78 5.52
N GLU A 23 1.61 -0.43 5.01
CA GLU A 23 0.77 -1.60 5.29
C GLU A 23 0.67 -1.91 6.79
N GLU A 24 1.80 -1.93 7.51
CA GLU A 24 1.83 -2.16 8.96
C GLU A 24 0.96 -1.14 9.69
N LYS A 25 1.04 0.13 9.30
CA LYS A 25 0.17 1.17 9.86
C LYS A 25 -1.31 0.91 9.56
N ILE A 26 -1.66 0.59 8.31
CA ILE A 26 -3.06 0.29 7.95
C ILE A 26 -3.61 -0.88 8.78
N ARG A 27 -2.82 -1.95 8.96
CA ARG A 27 -3.22 -3.09 9.79
C ARG A 27 -3.42 -2.67 11.25
N ALA A 28 -2.54 -1.86 11.81
CA ALA A 28 -2.69 -1.34 13.17
C ALA A 28 -3.94 -0.45 13.35
N GLU A 29 -4.27 0.39 12.37
CA GLU A 29 -5.46 1.26 12.41
C GLU A 29 -6.77 0.43 12.27
N VAL A 30 -6.75 -0.65 11.50
CA VAL A 30 -7.84 -1.64 11.44
C VAL A 30 -8.01 -2.35 12.78
N GLU A 31 -6.91 -2.81 13.39
CA GLU A 31 -6.94 -3.44 14.72
C GLU A 31 -7.44 -2.49 15.81
N ALA A 32 -7.10 -1.21 15.72
CA ALA A 32 -7.60 -0.16 16.60
C ALA A 32 -9.08 0.21 16.34
N GLY A 33 -9.70 -0.34 15.29
CA GLY A 33 -11.09 -0.04 14.90
C GLY A 33 -11.28 1.34 14.29
N SER A 34 -10.19 2.02 13.91
CA SER A 34 -10.22 3.34 13.27
C SER A 34 -10.49 3.25 11.76
N LEU A 35 -10.21 2.09 11.17
CA LEU A 35 -10.54 1.74 9.79
C LEU A 35 -11.37 0.47 9.73
N ASP A 36 -12.27 0.37 8.75
CA ASP A 36 -13.03 -0.84 8.52
C ASP A 36 -12.15 -1.96 7.97
N ARG A 37 -12.25 -3.15 8.58
CA ARG A 37 -11.44 -4.31 8.20
C ARG A 37 -11.77 -4.81 6.80
N ILE A 38 -13.05 -4.89 6.45
CA ILE A 38 -13.49 -5.48 5.18
C ILE A 38 -13.13 -4.55 4.03
N ASP A 39 -13.29 -3.25 4.19
CA ASP A 39 -12.88 -2.28 3.17
C ASP A 39 -11.36 -2.28 2.96
N MET A 40 -10.59 -2.24 4.05
CA MET A 40 -9.13 -2.11 3.94
C MET A 40 -8.44 -3.42 3.56
N LEU A 41 -8.85 -4.54 4.15
CA LEU A 41 -8.15 -5.83 4.05
C LEU A 41 -8.99 -6.93 3.36
N GLY A 42 -10.25 -6.67 3.01
CA GLY A 42 -11.15 -7.68 2.44
C GLY A 42 -11.57 -8.78 3.43
N GLU A 43 -12.39 -9.71 2.96
CA GLU A 43 -12.87 -10.83 3.78
C GLU A 43 -11.72 -11.70 4.30
N THR A 44 -10.70 -11.94 3.45
CA THR A 44 -9.57 -12.84 3.72
C THR A 44 -8.39 -12.18 4.43
N GLY A 45 -8.35 -10.85 4.59
CA GLY A 45 -7.27 -10.14 5.29
C GLY A 45 -6.10 -9.67 4.42
N ASP A 46 -6.10 -10.01 3.13
CA ASP A 46 -5.09 -9.62 2.11
C ASP A 46 -5.72 -9.07 0.82
N GLY A 47 -6.96 -8.60 0.92
CA GLY A 47 -7.76 -8.01 -0.16
C GLY A 47 -7.99 -6.51 0.05
N GLY A 48 -9.20 -6.06 -0.32
CA GLY A 48 -9.66 -4.70 -0.09
C GLY A 48 -8.82 -3.63 -0.79
N VAL A 49 -8.85 -2.42 -0.23
CA VAL A 49 -8.09 -1.26 -0.70
C VAL A 49 -6.58 -1.52 -0.66
N LEU A 50 -6.08 -2.20 0.37
CA LEU A 50 -4.65 -2.43 0.54
C LEU A 50 -4.05 -3.24 -0.63
N ARG A 51 -4.76 -4.26 -1.11
CA ARG A 51 -4.34 -5.05 -2.28
C ARG A 51 -4.27 -4.20 -3.56
N CYS A 52 -5.25 -3.33 -3.79
CA CYS A 52 -5.25 -2.43 -4.95
C CYS A 52 -4.05 -1.47 -4.92
N LEU A 53 -3.78 -0.87 -3.76
CA LEU A 53 -2.64 0.03 -3.61
C LEU A 53 -1.30 -0.68 -3.80
N ARG A 54 -1.17 -1.92 -3.33
CA ARG A 54 0.03 -2.73 -3.53
C ARG A 54 0.26 -3.03 -5.01
N GLN A 55 -0.80 -3.41 -5.74
CA GLN A 55 -0.70 -3.63 -7.19
C GLN A 55 -0.29 -2.34 -7.92
N TRP A 56 -0.87 -1.20 -7.56
CA TRP A 56 -0.52 0.08 -8.19
C TRP A 56 0.91 0.53 -7.88
N GLU A 57 1.44 0.22 -6.70
CA GLU A 57 2.86 0.40 -6.38
C GLU A 57 3.75 -0.44 -7.30
N GLU A 58 3.42 -1.73 -7.45
CA GLU A 58 4.18 -2.68 -8.28
C GLU A 58 4.13 -2.32 -9.77
N ASP A 59 2.98 -1.80 -10.23
CA ASP A 59 2.78 -1.32 -11.60
C ASP A 59 3.39 0.08 -11.83
N GLY A 60 3.85 0.77 -10.78
CA GLY A 60 4.43 2.11 -10.85
C GLY A 60 3.42 3.22 -11.17
N LEU A 61 2.16 3.04 -10.76
CA LEU A 61 1.05 3.98 -10.99
C LEU A 61 0.91 5.05 -9.90
N ILE A 62 1.53 4.85 -8.73
CA ILE A 62 1.46 5.76 -7.56
C ILE A 62 2.84 6.10 -6.99
#